data_AF-A0A6N7PSA8-F1
#
_entry.id   AF-A0A6N7PSA8-F1
#
_cell.length_a   1.000
_cell.length_b   1.000
_cell.length_c   1.000
_cell.angle_alpha   90.00
_cell.angle_beta   90.00
_cell.angle_gamma   90.00
#
_symmetry.space_group_name_H-M   'P 1'
#
loop_
_entity.id
_entity.type
_entity.pdbx_description
1 polymer ?
#
loop_
_entity_poly.entity_id
_entity_poly.type
_entity_poly.pdbx_seq_one_letter_code
_entity_poly.pdbx_strand_id
1 'polypeptide(L)'
;MTVNVPPASAEAPMIVKHPGCPEWGLGFLSEERDDKRFYDFEDGMSHSIAKAFWSKLEPVTLGAAEARALEKKVRGLKESRSGSGKPKQKAVAPVLPNFDAQFSLFLEIFPGGFTSARFAKEERGVEDPNPTAKKAKATRAIAMATAKDLLARDVLDKQIQAGAFTEIVANVRTIHKAATGLLHPLGDIIPFSKMAAEHDKDVAEAIRDLLYGADAYDARFDRLVVVLGKAKLATWPLVTVLSALMEPESHVFVKPSFYEKQAAMMSFPLKYERAPSAATYERMRALVDDIAQKLIEKGQTPRDKMDVYSFMARTMSPQQPPKKG
;
A
#
# COMPACT_ATOMS: atom_id res chain seq x y z
N MET A 1 14.99 30.68 6.23
CA MET A 1 15.52 29.38 5.76
C MET A 1 15.82 29.52 4.28
N THR A 2 17.09 29.61 3.95
CA THR A 2 17.62 29.70 2.59
C THR A 2 17.20 28.46 1.81
N VAL A 3 16.51 28.68 0.68
CA VAL A 3 16.19 27.61 -0.26
C VAL A 3 17.52 27.16 -0.85
N ASN A 4 18.00 25.99 -0.46
CA ASN A 4 19.21 25.41 -1.01
C ASN A 4 18.89 24.91 -2.42
N VAL A 5 18.90 25.82 -3.38
CA VAL A 5 18.89 25.50 -4.81
C VAL A 5 20.28 24.92 -5.10
N PRO A 6 20.41 23.65 -5.51
CA PRO A 6 21.71 23.13 -5.90
C PRO A 6 22.26 24.00 -7.04
N PRO A 7 23.55 24.39 -6.99
CA PRO A 7 24.15 25.19 -8.04
C PRO A 7 24.04 24.43 -9.37
N ALA A 8 23.79 25.16 -10.45
CA ALA A 8 23.85 24.59 -11.80
C ALA A 8 25.22 23.94 -12.00
N SER A 9 25.23 22.62 -12.24
CA SER A 9 26.45 21.88 -12.56
C SER A 9 27.11 22.49 -13.80
N ALA A 10 28.45 22.52 -13.84
CA ALA A 10 29.21 23.00 -14.99
C ALA A 10 29.01 22.09 -16.22
N GLU A 11 28.65 20.82 -16.01
CA GLU A 11 28.38 19.82 -17.05
C GLU A 11 26.96 19.95 -17.59
N ALA A 12 26.80 19.73 -18.90
CA ALA A 12 25.48 19.71 -19.52
C ALA A 12 24.61 18.60 -18.90
N PRO A 13 23.33 18.86 -18.59
CA PRO A 13 22.48 17.88 -17.95
C PRO A 13 22.23 16.68 -18.86
N MET A 14 22.17 15.47 -18.29
CA MET A 14 21.79 14.27 -19.03
C MET A 14 20.35 14.38 -19.49
N ILE A 15 20.13 14.34 -20.80
CA ILE A 15 18.81 14.39 -21.42
C ILE A 15 18.37 13.00 -21.82
N VAL A 16 17.11 12.68 -21.57
CA VAL A 16 16.48 11.39 -21.87
C VAL A 16 15.10 11.59 -22.48
N LYS A 17 14.60 10.54 -23.14
CA LYS A 17 13.17 10.37 -23.46
C LYS A 17 12.72 8.98 -23.00
N HIS A 18 11.44 8.82 -22.73
CA HIS A 18 10.86 7.52 -22.41
C HIS A 18 10.04 7.00 -23.61
N PRO A 19 10.50 5.98 -24.35
CA PRO A 19 9.83 5.53 -25.58
C PRO A 19 8.38 5.06 -25.37
N GLY A 20 8.08 4.48 -24.20
CA GLY A 20 6.73 4.04 -23.85
C GLY A 20 5.79 5.14 -23.35
N CYS A 21 6.28 6.37 -23.20
CA CYS A 21 5.51 7.53 -22.72
C CYS A 21 5.89 8.78 -23.54
N PRO A 22 5.64 8.79 -24.86
CA PRO A 22 6.05 9.89 -25.73
C PRO A 22 5.44 11.24 -25.32
N GLU A 23 4.31 11.23 -24.62
CA GLU A 23 3.64 12.42 -24.10
C GLU A 23 4.42 13.18 -23.01
N TRP A 24 5.46 12.55 -22.41
CA TRP A 24 6.33 13.23 -21.44
C TRP A 24 7.31 14.20 -22.11
N GLY A 25 7.62 13.98 -23.39
CA GLY A 25 8.64 14.74 -24.11
C GLY A 25 10.06 14.44 -23.62
N LEU A 26 10.95 15.43 -23.74
CA LEU A 26 12.34 15.31 -23.26
C LEU A 26 12.42 15.61 -21.76
N GLY A 27 13.27 14.88 -21.05
CA GLY A 27 13.52 15.08 -19.63
C GLY A 27 14.99 15.24 -19.32
N PHE A 28 15.31 16.04 -18.32
CA PHE A 28 16.68 16.18 -17.81
C PHE A 28 16.81 15.57 -16.42
N LEU A 29 17.97 14.99 -16.11
CA LEU A 29 18.25 14.46 -14.78
C LEU A 29 18.34 15.60 -13.76
N SER A 30 17.40 15.66 -12.83
CA SER A 30 17.28 16.73 -11.83
C SER A 30 17.91 16.37 -10.49
N GLU A 31 17.82 15.10 -10.11
CA GLU A 31 18.36 14.57 -8.84
C GLU A 31 18.65 13.08 -9.01
N GLU A 32 19.76 12.61 -8.44
CA GLU A 32 20.05 11.19 -8.25
C GLU A 32 20.24 10.95 -6.75
N ARG A 33 19.44 10.05 -6.18
CA ARG A 33 19.52 9.71 -4.76
C ARG A 33 19.14 8.25 -4.57
N ASP A 34 19.94 7.55 -3.77
CA ASP A 34 19.80 6.12 -3.52
C ASP A 34 19.78 5.34 -4.86
N ASP A 35 18.91 4.32 -5.02
CA ASP A 35 18.73 3.58 -6.28
C ASP A 35 17.65 4.21 -7.19
N LYS A 36 17.50 5.54 -7.18
CA LYS A 36 16.51 6.26 -7.98
C LYS A 36 17.10 7.50 -8.66
N ARG A 37 16.66 7.73 -9.89
CA ARG A 37 16.89 8.97 -10.64
C ARG A 37 15.58 9.73 -10.80
N PHE A 38 15.62 11.03 -10.62
CA PHE A 38 14.49 11.92 -10.79
C PHE A 38 14.71 12.78 -12.02
N TYR A 39 13.78 12.69 -12.96
CA TYR A 39 13.84 13.44 -14.21
C TYR A 39 12.68 14.44 -14.25
N ASP A 40 12.99 15.68 -14.63
CA ASP A 40 11.98 16.70 -14.91
C ASP A 40 11.76 16.73 -16.43
N PHE A 41 10.51 16.56 -16.85
CA PHE A 41 10.11 16.38 -18.26
C PHE A 41 9.32 17.59 -18.81
N GLU A 42 9.23 17.69 -20.15
CA GLU A 42 8.49 18.75 -20.85
C GLU A 42 6.98 18.75 -20.59
N ASP A 43 6.43 17.64 -20.11
CA ASP A 43 5.06 17.58 -19.55
C ASP A 43 4.89 18.43 -18.28
N GLY A 44 5.99 18.95 -17.73
CA GLY A 44 6.07 19.77 -16.53
C GLY A 44 5.93 18.96 -15.23
N MET A 45 6.22 17.65 -15.26
CA MET A 45 6.17 16.75 -14.12
C MET A 45 7.56 16.20 -13.78
N SER A 46 7.76 15.84 -12.50
CA SER A 46 8.94 15.11 -12.03
C SER A 46 8.63 13.63 -11.94
N HIS A 47 9.38 12.81 -12.67
CA HIS A 47 9.22 11.35 -12.68
C HIS A 47 10.39 10.69 -11.97
N SER A 48 10.08 9.82 -10.98
CA SER A 48 11.09 9.04 -10.26
C SER A 48 11.23 7.67 -10.89
N ILE A 49 12.44 7.36 -11.37
CA ILE A 49 12.75 6.14 -12.10
C ILE A 49 13.74 5.31 -11.26
N ALA A 50 13.28 4.14 -10.81
CA ALA A 50 14.12 3.21 -10.08
C ALA A 50 15.19 2.59 -11.00
N LYS A 51 16.34 2.20 -10.41
CA LYS A 51 17.51 1.64 -11.10
C LYS A 51 17.20 0.51 -12.08
N ALA A 52 16.30 -0.39 -11.71
CA ALA A 52 15.84 -1.50 -12.56
C ALA A 52 15.16 -1.04 -13.87
N PHE A 53 14.76 0.22 -13.99
CA PHE A 53 14.07 0.78 -15.14
C PHE A 53 14.88 1.85 -15.88
N TRP A 54 16.15 2.11 -15.51
CA TRP A 54 16.98 3.09 -16.21
C TRP A 54 17.21 2.71 -17.68
N SER A 55 17.25 1.41 -18.00
CA SER A 55 17.36 0.92 -19.38
C SER A 55 16.12 1.20 -20.26
N LYS A 56 15.01 1.63 -19.67
CA LYS A 56 13.81 2.06 -20.41
C LYS A 56 13.85 3.52 -20.85
N LEU A 57 14.88 4.26 -20.43
CA LEU A 57 15.12 5.63 -20.87
C LEU A 57 16.15 5.60 -22.00
N GLU A 58 15.84 6.29 -23.09
CA GLU A 58 16.78 6.50 -24.19
C GLU A 58 17.51 7.83 -23.95
N PRO A 59 18.84 7.85 -23.81
CA PRO A 59 19.61 9.08 -23.80
C PRO A 59 19.43 9.84 -25.12
N VAL A 60 19.34 11.17 -25.03
CA VAL A 60 19.22 12.05 -26.19
C VAL A 60 20.42 12.99 -26.18
N THR A 61 21.23 12.93 -27.24
CA THR A 61 22.37 13.83 -27.41
C THR A 61 21.88 15.18 -27.91
N LEU A 62 21.96 16.20 -27.06
CA LEU A 62 21.72 17.60 -27.42
C LEU A 62 23.01 18.40 -27.31
N GLY A 63 23.12 19.49 -28.07
CA GLY A 63 24.19 20.46 -27.85
C GLY A 63 24.09 21.09 -26.46
N ALA A 64 25.22 21.48 -25.85
CA ALA A 64 25.22 22.03 -24.48
C ALA A 64 24.29 23.25 -24.30
N ALA A 65 24.17 24.10 -25.34
CA ALA A 65 23.25 25.23 -25.33
C ALA A 65 21.77 24.79 -25.37
N GLU A 66 21.46 23.75 -26.14
CA GLU A 66 20.11 23.21 -26.28
C GLU A 66 19.67 22.45 -25.02
N ALA A 67 20.58 21.66 -24.42
CA ALA A 67 20.33 20.98 -23.16
C ALA A 67 20.04 21.98 -22.02
N ARG A 68 20.80 23.08 -21.95
CA ARG A 68 20.56 24.17 -20.98
C ARG A 68 19.27 24.95 -21.29
N ALA A 69 18.94 25.16 -22.56
CA ALA A 69 17.68 25.80 -22.94
C ALA A 69 16.47 24.93 -22.56
N LEU A 70 16.56 23.62 -22.78
CA LEU A 70 15.56 22.64 -22.37
C LEU A 70 15.39 22.63 -20.84
N GLU A 71 16.50 22.54 -20.09
CA GLU A 71 16.46 22.61 -18.62
C GLU A 71 15.78 23.90 -18.15
N LYS A 72 16.17 25.07 -18.70
CA LYS A 72 15.57 26.36 -18.35
C LYS A 72 14.08 26.40 -18.66
N LYS A 73 13.65 25.88 -19.81
CA LYS A 73 12.24 25.78 -20.22
C LYS A 73 11.45 24.89 -19.25
N VAL A 74 11.94 23.68 -18.96
CA VAL A 74 11.27 22.73 -18.08
C VAL A 74 11.19 23.25 -16.64
N ARG A 75 12.26 23.88 -16.13
CA ARG A 75 12.25 24.55 -14.82
C ARG A 75 11.22 25.70 -14.78
N GLY A 76 11.15 26.52 -15.83
CA GLY A 76 10.14 27.59 -15.93
C GLY A 76 8.69 27.07 -15.98
N LEU A 77 8.43 25.95 -16.65
CA LEU A 77 7.12 25.28 -16.63
C LEU A 77 6.74 24.79 -15.22
N LYS A 78 7.72 24.27 -14.48
CA LYS A 78 7.55 23.83 -13.09
C LYS A 78 7.29 24.99 -12.14
N GLU A 79 8.04 26.09 -12.29
CA GLU A 79 7.89 27.31 -11.49
C GLU A 79 6.55 28.02 -11.73
N SER A 80 6.13 28.16 -12.99
CA SER A 80 4.82 28.71 -13.35
C SER A 80 3.64 27.87 -12.84
N ARG A 81 3.77 26.54 -12.81
CA ARG A 81 2.80 25.64 -12.15
C ARG A 81 2.83 25.77 -10.62
N SER A 82 4.00 25.99 -10.03
CA SER A 82 4.13 26.20 -8.58
C SER A 82 3.55 27.54 -8.10
N GLY A 83 3.35 28.50 -9.02
CA GLY A 83 2.76 29.82 -8.75
C GLY A 83 1.27 29.82 -8.35
N SER A 84 0.59 28.68 -8.35
CA SER A 84 -0.84 28.57 -7.98
C SER A 84 -1.15 27.58 -6.86
N GLY A 85 -0.14 27.11 -6.12
CA GLY A 85 -0.36 26.29 -4.92
C GLY A 85 0.81 26.37 -3.97
N LYS A 86 0.57 26.81 -2.73
CA LYS A 86 1.56 26.77 -1.65
C LYS A 86 2.29 25.41 -1.67
N PRO A 87 3.64 25.37 -1.58
CA PRO A 87 4.38 24.13 -1.62
C PRO A 87 3.86 23.21 -0.51
N LYS A 88 3.25 22.08 -0.88
CA LYS A 88 2.86 21.06 0.08
C LYS A 88 4.16 20.52 0.68
N GLN A 89 4.42 20.85 1.94
CA GLN A 89 5.44 20.15 2.74
C GLN A 89 5.22 18.65 2.56
N LYS A 90 6.24 17.94 2.04
CA LYS A 90 6.18 16.47 1.92
C LYS A 90 5.98 15.93 3.32
N ALA A 91 4.89 15.18 3.52
CA ALA A 91 4.65 14.47 4.76
C ALA A 91 5.83 13.52 5.03
N VAL A 92 6.51 13.68 6.16
CA VAL A 92 7.58 12.79 6.62
C VAL A 92 6.97 11.80 7.61
N ALA A 93 7.36 10.52 7.52
CA ALA A 93 6.97 9.53 8.52
C ALA A 93 7.58 9.91 9.88
N PRO A 94 6.82 9.82 10.98
CA PRO A 94 7.36 10.10 12.31
C PRO A 94 8.46 9.09 12.65
N VAL A 95 9.54 9.58 13.27
CA VAL A 95 10.59 8.74 13.86
C VAL A 95 10.17 8.48 15.30
N LEU A 96 9.80 7.24 15.60
CA LEU A 96 9.30 6.83 16.91
C LEU A 96 10.38 6.01 17.63
N PRO A 97 10.90 6.48 18.78
CA PRO A 97 12.03 5.83 19.45
C PRO A 97 11.66 4.50 20.11
N ASN A 98 10.41 4.31 20.53
CA ASN A 98 9.93 3.12 21.22
C ASN A 98 8.39 3.02 21.15
N PHE A 99 7.85 1.94 21.73
CA PHE A 99 6.42 1.67 21.77
C PHE A 99 5.61 2.73 22.53
N ASP A 100 6.16 3.30 23.62
CA ASP A 100 5.45 4.32 24.41
C ASP A 100 5.25 5.62 23.62
N ALA A 101 6.24 6.01 22.82
CA ALA A 101 6.12 7.14 21.90
C ALA A 101 5.09 6.86 20.79
N GLN A 102 5.07 5.62 20.26
CA GLN A 102 4.07 5.21 19.28
C GLN A 102 2.65 5.26 19.88
N PHE A 103 2.48 4.76 21.11
CA PHE A 103 1.22 4.77 21.84
C PHE A 103 0.74 6.20 22.13
N SER A 104 1.64 7.09 22.56
CA SER A 104 1.32 8.50 22.80
C SER A 104 0.83 9.18 21.51
N LEU A 105 1.50 8.93 20.39
CA LEU A 105 1.07 9.43 19.08
C LEU A 105 -0.31 8.85 18.68
N PHE A 106 -0.58 7.58 18.98
CA PHE A 106 -1.90 6.99 18.71
C PHE A 106 -3.02 7.74 19.44
N LEU A 107 -2.82 8.09 20.71
CA LEU A 107 -3.79 8.85 21.49
C LEU A 107 -3.90 10.32 21.04
N GLU A 108 -2.83 10.90 20.49
CA GLU A 108 -2.86 12.23 19.86
C GLU A 108 -3.72 12.20 18.57
N ILE A 109 -3.53 11.19 17.72
CA ILE A 109 -4.31 11.03 16.49
C ILE A 109 -5.77 10.73 16.80
N PHE A 110 -6.02 9.88 17.81
CA PHE A 110 -7.32 9.42 18.23
C PHE A 110 -7.49 9.60 19.75
N PRO A 111 -7.95 10.78 20.21
CA PRO A 111 -8.24 10.99 21.63
C PRO A 111 -9.27 9.98 22.14
N GLY A 112 -8.89 9.15 23.12
CA GLY A 112 -9.69 8.00 23.58
C GLY A 112 -9.37 6.66 22.91
N GLY A 113 -8.37 6.64 22.01
CA GLY A 113 -7.86 5.46 21.32
C GLY A 113 -8.94 4.70 20.55
N PHE A 114 -9.07 3.39 20.79
CA PHE A 114 -10.01 2.51 20.09
C PHE A 114 -11.49 2.79 20.40
N THR A 115 -11.76 3.55 21.46
CA THR A 115 -13.13 3.98 21.84
C THR A 115 -13.53 5.32 21.22
N SER A 116 -12.59 6.02 20.60
CA SER A 116 -12.85 7.34 20.03
C SER A 116 -13.83 7.26 18.85
N ALA A 117 -14.77 8.21 18.79
CA ALA A 117 -15.70 8.34 17.67
C ALA A 117 -14.96 8.51 16.33
N ARG A 118 -13.80 9.18 16.36
CA ARG A 118 -12.94 9.36 15.19
C ARG A 118 -12.38 8.03 14.68
N PHE A 119 -11.85 7.18 15.55
CA PHE A 119 -11.34 5.86 15.16
C PHE A 119 -12.46 4.98 14.61
N ALA A 120 -13.63 4.95 15.27
CA ALA A 120 -14.79 4.21 14.81
C ALA A 120 -15.24 4.64 13.40
N LYS A 121 -15.27 5.94 13.12
CA LYS A 121 -15.64 6.48 11.80
C LYS A 121 -14.56 6.26 10.74
N GLU A 122 -13.31 6.61 11.01
CA GLU A 122 -12.23 6.57 10.02
C GLU A 122 -11.73 5.16 9.74
N GLU A 123 -11.61 4.31 10.76
CA GLU A 123 -10.92 3.03 10.64
C GLU A 123 -11.88 1.83 10.59
N ARG A 124 -12.99 1.89 11.36
CA ARG A 124 -14.02 0.84 11.37
C ARG A 124 -15.19 1.12 10.43
N GLY A 125 -15.39 2.37 9.99
CA GLY A 125 -16.49 2.74 9.10
C GLY A 125 -17.87 2.72 9.75
N VAL A 126 -17.95 2.93 11.07
CA VAL A 126 -19.23 3.15 11.76
C VAL A 126 -19.76 4.54 11.35
N GLU A 127 -20.97 4.58 10.79
CA GLU A 127 -21.56 5.82 10.27
C GLU A 127 -21.81 6.85 11.36
N ASP A 128 -21.72 8.11 10.94
CA ASP A 128 -22.22 9.26 11.66
C ASP A 128 -23.77 9.19 11.65
N PRO A 129 -24.48 9.29 12.78
CA PRO A 129 -25.94 9.22 12.82
C PRO A 129 -26.65 10.30 11.99
N ASN A 130 -25.93 11.30 11.48
CA ASN A 130 -26.41 12.24 10.46
C ASN A 130 -25.58 12.15 9.16
N PRO A 131 -25.93 11.24 8.24
CA PRO A 131 -25.23 11.13 6.96
C PRO A 131 -25.64 12.28 6.02
N THR A 132 -24.71 13.19 5.72
CA THR A 132 -24.86 14.06 4.54
C THR A 132 -24.41 13.26 3.31
N ALA A 133 -25.36 12.96 2.43
CA ALA A 133 -25.18 12.09 1.27
C ALA A 133 -23.97 12.50 0.39
N LYS A 134 -22.84 11.79 0.59
CA LYS A 134 -21.74 11.64 -0.37
C LYS A 134 -21.41 10.17 -0.44
N LYS A 135 -21.12 9.66 -1.64
CA LYS A 135 -20.74 8.25 -1.92
C LYS A 135 -19.97 7.66 -0.74
N ALA A 136 -20.46 6.55 -0.20
CA ALA A 136 -19.80 5.82 0.88
C ALA A 136 -18.33 5.61 0.49
N LYS A 137 -17.43 6.26 1.23
CA LYS A 137 -15.99 6.13 1.03
C LYS A 137 -15.66 4.65 1.29
N ALA A 138 -14.82 4.04 0.47
CA ALA A 138 -14.32 2.68 0.72
C ALA A 138 -13.77 2.58 2.17
N THR A 139 -14.48 1.88 3.04
CA THR A 139 -14.10 1.64 4.44
C THR A 139 -13.75 0.17 4.64
N ARG A 140 -13.06 -0.14 5.74
CA ARG A 140 -12.77 -1.53 6.09
C ARG A 140 -14.04 -2.34 6.32
N ALA A 141 -15.06 -1.78 6.97
CA ALA A 141 -16.36 -2.45 7.14
C ALA A 141 -17.00 -2.83 5.80
N ILE A 142 -17.00 -1.94 4.79
CA ILE A 142 -17.53 -2.26 3.47
C ILE A 142 -16.73 -3.38 2.82
N ALA A 143 -15.40 -3.35 2.91
CA ALA A 143 -14.56 -4.42 2.35
C ALA A 143 -14.82 -5.78 3.04
N MET A 144 -14.98 -5.78 4.37
CA MET A 144 -15.27 -6.99 5.14
C MET A 144 -16.65 -7.54 4.83
N ALA A 145 -17.68 -6.70 4.79
CA ALA A 145 -19.04 -7.11 4.42
C ALA A 145 -19.07 -7.68 2.98
N THR A 146 -18.46 -6.98 2.03
CA THR A 146 -18.35 -7.43 0.64
C THR A 146 -17.62 -8.77 0.54
N ALA A 147 -16.54 -8.98 1.31
CA ALA A 147 -15.83 -10.25 1.34
C ALA A 147 -16.70 -11.38 1.90
N LYS A 148 -17.38 -11.14 3.02
CA LYS A 148 -18.28 -12.12 3.65
C LYS A 148 -19.41 -12.54 2.73
N ASP A 149 -19.99 -11.61 1.97
CA ASP A 149 -21.06 -11.89 1.03
C ASP A 149 -20.56 -12.66 -0.20
N LEU A 150 -19.48 -12.18 -0.83
CA LEU A 150 -19.03 -12.72 -2.13
C LEU A 150 -18.15 -13.96 -2.01
N LEU A 151 -17.56 -14.22 -0.83
CA LEU A 151 -16.73 -15.38 -0.54
C LEU A 151 -17.34 -16.27 0.55
N ALA A 152 -18.65 -16.20 0.77
CA ALA A 152 -19.35 -17.17 1.61
C ALA A 152 -19.13 -18.61 1.08
N ARG A 153 -19.09 -19.59 1.98
CA ARG A 153 -18.77 -20.99 1.62
C ARG A 153 -19.71 -21.54 0.55
N ASP A 154 -21.01 -21.35 0.73
CA ASP A 154 -22.04 -21.82 -0.20
C ASP A 154 -21.96 -21.12 -1.56
N VAL A 155 -21.62 -19.82 -1.57
CA VAL A 155 -21.38 -19.05 -2.80
C VAL A 155 -20.20 -19.62 -3.57
N LEU A 156 -19.04 -19.81 -2.92
CA LEU A 156 -17.85 -20.38 -3.55
C LEU A 156 -18.09 -21.82 -4.02
N ASP A 157 -18.65 -22.67 -3.18
CA ASP A 157 -18.89 -24.08 -3.51
C ASP A 157 -19.84 -24.20 -4.72
N LYS A 158 -20.89 -23.38 -4.79
CA LYS A 158 -21.80 -23.33 -5.95
C LYS A 158 -21.10 -22.85 -7.22
N GLN A 159 -20.29 -21.81 -7.14
CA GLN A 159 -19.55 -21.29 -8.30
C GLN A 159 -18.52 -22.29 -8.81
N ILE A 160 -17.79 -22.97 -7.92
CA ILE A 160 -16.84 -24.03 -8.29
C ILE A 160 -17.56 -25.20 -8.95
N GLN A 161 -18.69 -25.67 -8.40
CA GLN A 161 -19.48 -26.75 -9.00
C GLN A 161 -19.99 -26.38 -10.40
N ALA A 162 -20.32 -25.11 -10.63
CA ALA A 162 -20.74 -24.60 -11.94
C ALA A 162 -19.57 -24.31 -12.90
N GLY A 163 -18.31 -24.46 -12.46
CA GLY A 163 -17.13 -24.08 -13.25
C GLY A 163 -16.97 -22.57 -13.45
N ALA A 164 -17.66 -21.74 -12.66
CA ALA A 164 -17.68 -20.28 -12.75
C ALA A 164 -16.46 -19.64 -12.07
N PHE A 165 -15.25 -20.05 -12.48
CA PHE A 165 -14.00 -19.60 -11.86
C PHE A 165 -13.69 -18.13 -12.12
N THR A 166 -13.99 -17.63 -13.32
CA THR A 166 -13.79 -16.22 -13.68
C THR A 166 -14.66 -15.29 -12.82
N GLU A 167 -15.84 -15.73 -12.41
CA GLU A 167 -16.77 -15.03 -11.53
C GLU A 167 -16.23 -14.95 -10.11
N ILE A 168 -15.58 -16.01 -9.60
CA ILE A 168 -14.88 -15.97 -8.30
C ILE A 168 -13.74 -14.94 -8.36
N VAL A 169 -12.96 -14.92 -9.43
CA VAL A 169 -11.89 -13.92 -9.62
C VAL A 169 -12.48 -12.50 -9.74
N ALA A 170 -13.63 -12.34 -10.39
CA ALA A 170 -14.35 -11.07 -10.45
C ALA A 170 -14.86 -10.61 -9.08
N ASN A 171 -15.34 -11.53 -8.24
CA ASN A 171 -15.71 -11.27 -6.86
C ASN A 171 -14.51 -10.75 -6.05
N VAL A 172 -13.35 -11.39 -6.18
CA VAL A 172 -12.10 -10.95 -5.53
C VAL A 172 -11.70 -9.55 -6.01
N ARG A 173 -11.82 -9.24 -7.30
CA ARG A 173 -11.57 -7.88 -7.84
C ARG A 173 -12.52 -6.84 -7.23
N THR A 174 -13.78 -7.20 -6.98
CA THR A 174 -14.76 -6.33 -6.30
C THR A 174 -14.36 -6.07 -4.86
N ILE A 175 -13.93 -7.09 -4.12
CA ILE A 175 -13.40 -6.96 -2.76
C ILE A 175 -12.16 -6.08 -2.74
N HIS A 176 -11.23 -6.27 -3.67
CA HIS A 176 -10.01 -5.44 -3.78
C HIS A 176 -10.34 -3.96 -4.01
N LYS A 177 -11.38 -3.65 -4.81
CA LYS A 177 -11.85 -2.26 -5.00
C LYS A 177 -12.44 -1.67 -3.72
N ALA A 178 -13.15 -2.47 -2.92
CA ALA A 178 -13.63 -2.05 -1.60
C ALA A 178 -12.47 -1.89 -0.58
N ALA A 179 -11.38 -2.63 -0.75
CA ALA A 179 -10.21 -2.63 0.12
C ALA A 179 -9.10 -1.63 -0.29
N THR A 180 -9.44 -0.54 -1.01
CA THR A 180 -8.45 0.46 -1.48
C THR A 180 -7.72 1.22 -0.36
N GLY A 181 -8.21 1.16 0.88
CA GLY A 181 -7.50 1.63 2.07
C GLY A 181 -6.38 0.68 2.56
N LEU A 182 -6.40 -0.58 2.11
CA LEU A 182 -5.43 -1.62 2.47
C LEU A 182 -4.47 -1.92 1.31
N LEU A 183 -5.02 -2.11 0.11
CA LEU A 183 -4.29 -2.52 -1.09
C LEU A 183 -3.84 -1.32 -1.93
N HIS A 184 -2.61 -1.37 -2.41
CA HIS A 184 -2.07 -0.32 -3.27
C HIS A 184 -2.52 -0.51 -4.72
N PRO A 185 -3.02 0.54 -5.42
CA PRO A 185 -3.50 0.40 -6.80
C PRO A 185 -2.46 -0.20 -7.76
N LEU A 186 -1.23 0.33 -7.76
CA LEU A 186 -0.17 -0.11 -8.68
C LEU A 186 0.50 -1.42 -8.26
N GLY A 187 0.46 -1.75 -6.96
CA GLY A 187 1.22 -2.88 -6.39
C GLY A 187 0.38 -4.15 -6.32
N ASP A 188 -0.93 -4.01 -6.13
CA ASP A 188 -1.80 -5.13 -5.78
C ASP A 188 -3.02 -5.19 -6.73
N ILE A 189 -3.83 -4.12 -6.78
CA ILE A 189 -5.14 -4.13 -7.47
C ILE A 189 -4.99 -4.26 -8.98
N ILE A 190 -4.18 -3.39 -9.61
CA ILE A 190 -4.00 -3.39 -11.07
C ILE A 190 -3.29 -4.66 -11.54
N PRO A 191 -2.19 -5.12 -10.92
CA PRO A 191 -1.58 -6.40 -11.27
C PRO A 191 -2.58 -7.56 -11.22
N PHE A 192 -3.34 -7.69 -10.12
CA PHE A 192 -4.36 -8.74 -9.99
C PHE A 192 -5.46 -8.63 -11.05
N SER A 193 -5.87 -7.41 -11.40
CA SER A 193 -6.88 -7.19 -12.45
C SER A 193 -6.40 -7.61 -13.85
N LYS A 194 -5.09 -7.66 -14.07
CA LYS A 194 -4.44 -8.05 -15.33
C LYS A 194 -4.01 -9.52 -15.35
N MET A 195 -4.36 -10.30 -14.32
CA MET A 195 -4.09 -11.73 -14.27
C MET A 195 -4.69 -12.43 -15.49
N ALA A 196 -3.92 -13.30 -16.14
CA ALA A 196 -4.36 -14.09 -17.28
C ALA A 196 -5.43 -15.10 -16.85
N ALA A 197 -6.45 -15.29 -17.69
CA ALA A 197 -7.60 -16.16 -17.40
C ALA A 197 -7.21 -17.63 -17.21
N GLU A 198 -6.06 -18.07 -17.75
CA GLU A 198 -5.50 -19.41 -17.51
C GLU A 198 -5.22 -19.70 -16.03
N HIS A 199 -5.07 -18.68 -15.20
CA HIS A 199 -4.89 -18.81 -13.75
C HIS A 199 -6.20 -18.77 -12.97
N ASP A 200 -7.34 -18.43 -13.59
CA ASP A 200 -8.59 -18.18 -12.88
C ASP A 200 -9.03 -19.39 -12.05
N LYS A 201 -8.95 -20.59 -12.63
CA LYS A 201 -9.32 -21.84 -11.94
C LYS A 201 -8.46 -22.10 -10.71
N ASP A 202 -7.14 -22.18 -10.91
CA ASP A 202 -6.19 -22.49 -9.82
C ASP A 202 -6.34 -21.47 -8.67
N VAL A 203 -6.48 -20.17 -9.00
CA VAL A 203 -6.66 -19.10 -8.01
C VAL A 203 -7.99 -19.23 -7.28
N ALA A 204 -9.09 -19.48 -8.00
CA ALA A 204 -10.41 -19.64 -7.39
C ALA A 204 -10.46 -20.84 -6.42
N GLU A 205 -9.91 -21.99 -6.83
CA GLU A 205 -9.84 -23.18 -5.99
C GLU A 205 -8.94 -22.96 -4.77
N ALA A 206 -7.77 -22.32 -4.95
CA ALA A 206 -6.87 -22.00 -3.84
C ALA A 206 -7.48 -21.01 -2.84
N ILE A 207 -8.31 -20.05 -3.28
CA ILE A 207 -9.02 -19.14 -2.38
C ILE A 207 -10.07 -19.89 -1.58
N ARG A 208 -10.85 -20.77 -2.21
CA ARG A 208 -11.82 -21.59 -1.49
C ARG A 208 -11.14 -22.51 -0.47
N ASP A 209 -10.01 -23.10 -0.86
CA ASP A 209 -9.20 -23.92 0.04
C ASP A 209 -8.64 -23.08 1.20
N LEU A 210 -8.06 -21.91 0.94
CA LEU A 210 -7.57 -21.00 2.00
C LEU A 210 -8.65 -20.65 3.03
N LEU A 211 -9.88 -20.41 2.59
CA LEU A 211 -10.95 -19.97 3.50
C LEU A 211 -11.68 -21.14 4.18
N TYR A 212 -11.84 -22.28 3.49
CA TYR A 212 -12.75 -23.34 3.95
C TYR A 212 -12.22 -24.77 3.78
N GLY A 213 -10.97 -24.94 3.35
CA GLY A 213 -10.31 -26.24 3.24
C GLY A 213 -10.16 -26.94 4.61
N ALA A 214 -10.07 -28.27 4.58
CA ALA A 214 -10.00 -29.10 5.78
C ALA A 214 -8.59 -29.18 6.39
N ASP A 215 -7.56 -28.93 5.59
CA ASP A 215 -6.17 -28.97 6.05
C ASP A 215 -5.85 -27.84 7.04
N ALA A 216 -4.71 -27.96 7.72
CA ALA A 216 -4.16 -26.88 8.53
C ALA A 216 -3.98 -25.59 7.71
N TYR A 217 -4.21 -24.44 8.34
CA TYR A 217 -4.22 -23.14 7.65
C TYR A 217 -2.88 -22.82 6.98
N ASP A 218 -1.76 -23.20 7.58
CA ASP A 218 -0.42 -23.05 7.04
C ASP A 218 -0.25 -23.72 5.67
N ALA A 219 -0.69 -24.97 5.53
CA ALA A 219 -0.65 -25.70 4.29
C ALA A 219 -1.55 -25.04 3.22
N ARG A 220 -2.75 -24.59 3.61
CA ARG A 220 -3.69 -23.89 2.72
C ARG A 220 -3.14 -22.53 2.28
N PHE A 221 -2.48 -21.81 3.18
CA PHE A 221 -1.80 -20.55 2.90
C PHE A 221 -0.66 -20.72 1.91
N ASP A 222 0.24 -21.69 2.14
CA ASP A 222 1.38 -21.94 1.23
C ASP A 222 0.90 -22.40 -0.16
N ARG A 223 -0.21 -23.14 -0.25
CA ARG A 223 -0.85 -23.44 -1.55
C ARG A 223 -1.31 -22.19 -2.29
N LEU A 224 -1.95 -21.25 -1.60
CA LEU A 224 -2.30 -19.96 -2.22
C LEU A 224 -1.05 -19.20 -2.68
N VAL A 225 0.00 -19.17 -1.85
CA VAL A 225 1.27 -18.52 -2.22
C VAL A 225 1.85 -19.11 -3.50
N VAL A 226 1.89 -20.44 -3.62
CA VAL A 226 2.39 -21.12 -4.82
C VAL A 226 1.54 -20.77 -6.05
N VAL A 227 0.21 -20.81 -5.92
CA VAL A 227 -0.71 -20.52 -7.01
C VAL A 227 -0.59 -19.06 -7.48
N LEU A 228 -0.61 -18.09 -6.56
CA LEU A 228 -0.39 -16.69 -6.92
C LEU A 228 1.04 -16.45 -7.42
N GLY A 229 2.02 -17.24 -6.98
CA GLY A 229 3.40 -17.20 -7.45
C GLY A 229 3.51 -17.50 -8.94
N LYS A 230 2.78 -18.53 -9.43
CA LYS A 230 2.70 -18.85 -10.87
C LYS A 230 2.16 -17.67 -11.69
N ALA A 231 1.20 -16.93 -11.13
CA ALA A 231 0.64 -15.71 -11.74
C ALA A 231 1.50 -14.45 -11.51
N LYS A 232 2.65 -14.54 -10.82
CA LYS A 232 3.51 -13.40 -10.41
C LYS A 232 2.81 -12.38 -9.50
N LEU A 233 1.90 -12.86 -8.65
CA LEU A 233 1.04 -12.09 -7.74
C LEU A 233 1.22 -12.46 -6.26
N ALA A 234 2.21 -13.28 -5.90
CA ALA A 234 2.48 -13.68 -4.52
C ALA A 234 3.10 -12.54 -3.69
N THR A 235 2.31 -11.52 -3.35
CA THR A 235 2.69 -10.42 -2.45
C THR A 235 2.02 -10.58 -1.10
N TRP A 236 2.70 -10.17 -0.03
CA TRP A 236 2.16 -10.18 1.34
C TRP A 236 0.75 -9.56 1.45
N PRO A 237 0.46 -8.38 0.86
CA PRO A 237 -0.90 -7.85 0.87
C PRO A 237 -1.92 -8.78 0.22
N LEU A 238 -1.63 -9.33 -0.97
CA LEU A 238 -2.59 -10.15 -1.71
C LEU A 238 -2.85 -11.51 -1.04
N VAL A 239 -1.81 -12.15 -0.49
CA VAL A 239 -1.99 -13.46 0.17
C VAL A 239 -2.66 -13.37 1.54
N THR A 240 -2.73 -12.18 2.15
CA THR A 240 -3.27 -12.01 3.51
C THR A 240 -4.60 -11.26 3.57
N VAL A 241 -4.95 -10.46 2.55
CA VAL A 241 -6.12 -9.58 2.61
C VAL A 241 -7.44 -10.33 2.77
N LEU A 242 -7.63 -11.46 2.08
CA LEU A 242 -8.91 -12.17 2.11
C LEU A 242 -9.18 -12.77 3.49
N SER A 243 -8.23 -13.53 4.06
CA SER A 243 -8.37 -14.08 5.41
C SER A 243 -8.56 -12.99 6.46
N ALA A 244 -7.84 -11.88 6.36
CA ALA A 244 -7.96 -10.76 7.30
C ALA A 244 -9.30 -10.00 7.19
N LEU A 245 -9.97 -10.03 6.03
CA LEU A 245 -11.30 -9.45 5.87
C LEU A 245 -12.41 -10.42 6.33
N MET A 246 -12.21 -11.72 6.13
CA MET A 246 -13.18 -12.76 6.47
C MET A 246 -13.22 -13.04 7.98
N GLU A 247 -12.06 -13.18 8.61
CA GLU A 247 -11.89 -13.53 10.02
C GLU A 247 -10.77 -12.68 10.66
N PRO A 248 -11.01 -11.36 10.85
CA PRO A 248 -10.03 -10.43 11.42
C PRO A 248 -9.64 -10.75 12.86
N GLU A 249 -10.41 -11.58 13.57
CA GLU A 249 -10.10 -12.06 14.91
C GLU A 249 -8.92 -13.04 14.88
N SER A 250 -8.81 -13.85 13.82
CA SER A 250 -7.76 -14.86 13.65
C SER A 250 -6.58 -14.38 12.82
N HIS A 251 -6.85 -13.60 11.77
CA HIS A 251 -5.91 -13.31 10.70
C HIS A 251 -5.48 -11.85 10.62
N VAL A 252 -4.22 -11.65 10.24
CA VAL A 252 -3.62 -10.32 10.08
C VAL A 252 -3.52 -9.95 8.60
N PHE A 253 -3.77 -8.68 8.29
CA PHE A 253 -3.39 -8.10 7.00
C PHE A 253 -1.94 -7.59 7.07
N VAL A 254 -1.15 -7.91 6.05
CA VAL A 254 0.29 -7.62 6.05
C VAL A 254 0.66 -6.56 5.02
N LYS A 255 1.20 -5.46 5.53
CA LYS A 255 2.00 -4.51 4.75
C LYS A 255 3.43 -4.54 5.31
N PRO A 256 4.39 -5.20 4.63
CA PRO A 256 5.67 -5.58 5.24
C PRO A 256 6.42 -4.44 5.93
N SER A 257 6.43 -3.25 5.33
CA SER A 257 7.14 -2.08 5.87
C SER A 257 6.66 -1.63 7.25
N PHE A 258 5.41 -1.92 7.64
CA PHE A 258 4.93 -1.66 9.00
C PHE A 258 5.40 -2.73 9.98
N TYR A 259 5.37 -4.00 9.56
CA TYR A 259 5.81 -5.12 10.39
C TYR A 259 7.32 -5.08 10.66
N GLU A 260 8.14 -4.76 9.66
CA GLU A 260 9.59 -4.61 9.84
C GLU A 260 9.93 -3.49 10.83
N LYS A 261 9.28 -2.33 10.70
CA LYS A 261 9.45 -1.20 11.62
C LYS A 261 9.00 -1.53 13.05
N GLN A 262 7.85 -2.19 13.18
CA GLN A 262 7.29 -2.56 14.47
C GLN A 262 8.14 -3.63 15.16
N ALA A 263 8.60 -4.63 14.41
CA ALA A 263 9.49 -5.66 14.92
C ALA A 263 10.80 -5.07 15.41
N ALA A 264 11.41 -4.16 14.63
CA ALA A 264 12.63 -3.46 15.05
C ALA A 264 12.40 -2.63 16.33
N MET A 265 11.30 -1.88 16.42
CA MET A 265 10.95 -1.08 17.59
C MET A 265 10.76 -1.92 18.85
N MET A 266 10.21 -3.13 18.72
CA MET A 266 9.94 -4.04 19.83
C MET A 266 11.05 -5.06 20.05
N SER A 267 12.13 -5.02 19.27
CA SER A 267 13.19 -6.05 19.25
C SER A 267 12.64 -7.48 19.06
N PHE A 268 11.56 -7.60 18.28
CA PHE A 268 10.90 -8.87 17.98
C PHE A 268 11.63 -9.61 16.84
N PRO A 269 11.91 -10.92 16.96
CA PRO A 269 12.67 -11.68 15.97
C PRO A 269 11.81 -12.07 14.76
N LEU A 270 11.36 -11.08 13.98
CA LEU A 270 10.43 -11.30 12.86
C LEU A 270 11.02 -12.20 11.77
N LYS A 271 12.35 -12.14 11.53
CA LYS A 271 13.04 -12.84 10.44
C LYS A 271 12.26 -12.68 9.13
N TYR A 272 12.12 -11.43 8.69
CA TYR A 272 11.28 -11.09 7.55
C TYR A 272 11.83 -11.70 6.25
N GLU A 273 10.94 -12.33 5.50
CA GLU A 273 11.19 -12.84 4.16
C GLU A 273 10.30 -12.11 3.15
N ARG A 274 10.89 -11.67 2.04
CA ARG A 274 10.14 -10.94 1.01
C ARG A 274 9.11 -11.83 0.30
N ALA A 275 9.46 -13.09 0.07
CA ALA A 275 8.52 -14.07 -0.45
C ALA A 275 7.59 -14.51 0.68
N PRO A 276 6.25 -14.48 0.50
CA PRO A 276 5.33 -14.97 1.52
C PRO A 276 5.53 -16.45 1.83
N SER A 277 5.33 -16.82 3.08
CA SER A 277 5.31 -18.21 3.56
C SER A 277 4.51 -18.30 4.84
N ALA A 278 3.88 -19.44 5.11
CA ALA A 278 3.12 -19.66 6.33
C ALA A 278 4.00 -19.47 7.59
N ALA A 279 5.24 -19.95 7.55
CA ALA A 279 6.19 -19.79 8.64
C ALA A 279 6.48 -18.31 8.98
N THR A 280 6.62 -17.44 7.97
CA THR A 280 6.79 -16.00 8.20
C THR A 280 5.47 -15.34 8.62
N TYR A 281 4.35 -15.80 8.09
CA TYR A 281 3.02 -15.29 8.44
C TYR A 281 2.69 -15.54 9.91
N GLU A 282 3.02 -16.72 10.46
CA GLU A 282 2.82 -17.02 11.88
C GLU A 282 3.65 -16.09 12.78
N ARG A 283 4.88 -15.74 12.39
CA ARG A 283 5.68 -14.74 13.14
C ARG A 283 5.07 -13.35 13.09
N MET A 284 4.44 -12.98 11.96
CA MET A 284 3.70 -11.72 11.84
C MET A 284 2.43 -11.72 12.71
N ARG A 285 1.71 -12.85 12.81
CA ARG A 285 0.57 -13.00 13.73
C ARG A 285 1.00 -12.85 15.18
N ALA A 286 2.08 -13.54 15.58
CA ALA A 286 2.65 -13.43 16.92
C ALA A 286 3.07 -12.00 17.28
N LEU A 287 3.69 -11.26 16.34
CA LEU A 287 4.00 -9.85 16.54
C LEU A 287 2.73 -9.01 16.78
N VAL A 288 1.64 -9.27 16.06
CA VAL A 288 0.36 -8.58 16.26
C VAL A 288 -0.25 -8.90 17.61
N ASP A 289 -0.15 -10.15 18.07
CA ASP A 289 -0.62 -10.56 19.40
C ASP A 289 0.20 -9.88 20.51
N ASP A 290 1.52 -9.76 20.37
CA ASP A 290 2.39 -9.01 21.30
C ASP A 290 2.02 -7.51 21.36
N ILE A 291 1.70 -6.90 20.21
CA ILE A 291 1.24 -5.51 20.16
C ILE A 291 -0.11 -5.36 20.85
N ALA A 292 -1.05 -6.26 20.56
CA ALA A 292 -2.37 -6.26 21.19
C ALA A 292 -2.25 -6.35 22.71
N GLN A 293 -1.40 -7.24 23.21
CA GLN A 293 -1.14 -7.40 24.64
C GLN A 293 -0.58 -6.12 25.27
N LYS A 294 0.41 -5.47 24.62
CA LYS A 294 0.95 -4.19 25.09
C LYS A 294 -0.07 -3.04 25.06
N LEU A 295 -1.00 -3.04 24.11
CA LEU A 295 -2.09 -2.06 24.07
C LEU A 295 -3.06 -2.28 25.25
N ILE A 296 -3.39 -3.54 25.54
CA ILE A 296 -4.26 -3.91 26.67
C ILE A 296 -3.64 -3.50 28.00
N GLU A 297 -2.34 -3.75 28.18
CA GLU A 297 -1.58 -3.30 29.37
C GLU A 297 -1.62 -1.78 29.57
N LYS A 298 -1.82 -1.02 28.49
CA LYS A 298 -1.99 0.44 28.51
C LYS A 298 -3.45 0.89 28.55
N GLY A 299 -4.38 0.00 28.86
CA GLY A 299 -5.80 0.29 28.98
C GLY A 299 -6.52 0.51 27.65
N GLN A 300 -5.96 0.02 26.53
CA GLN A 300 -6.58 0.08 25.21
C GLN A 300 -6.96 -1.32 24.73
N THR A 301 -8.21 -1.50 24.32
CA THR A 301 -8.70 -2.82 23.88
C THR A 301 -9.00 -2.78 22.38
N PRO A 302 -8.09 -3.25 21.52
CA PRO A 302 -8.40 -3.46 20.11
C PRO A 302 -9.50 -4.51 19.98
N ARG A 303 -10.42 -4.34 19.02
CA ARG A 303 -11.53 -5.28 18.78
C ARG A 303 -11.05 -6.55 18.11
N ASP A 304 -10.11 -6.41 17.18
CA ASP A 304 -9.62 -7.47 16.30
C ASP A 304 -8.21 -7.14 15.80
N LYS A 305 -7.61 -8.02 15.00
CA LYS A 305 -6.26 -7.79 14.45
C LYS A 305 -6.22 -6.69 13.38
N MET A 306 -7.36 -6.30 12.82
CA MET A 306 -7.48 -5.17 11.90
C MET A 306 -7.37 -3.82 12.64
N ASP A 307 -7.85 -3.73 13.88
CA ASP A 307 -7.61 -2.58 14.75
C ASP A 307 -6.12 -2.43 15.08
N VAL A 308 -5.44 -3.53 15.38
CA VAL A 308 -3.97 -3.52 15.63
C VAL A 308 -3.21 -3.10 14.36
N TYR A 309 -3.61 -3.60 13.19
CA TYR A 309 -3.08 -3.11 11.92
C TYR A 309 -3.30 -1.60 11.76
N SER A 310 -4.48 -1.09 12.12
CA SER A 310 -4.81 0.33 12.04
C SER A 310 -3.94 1.17 12.99
N PHE A 311 -3.68 0.69 14.20
CA PHE A 311 -2.73 1.30 15.13
C PHE A 311 -1.34 1.45 14.48
N MET A 312 -0.77 0.36 13.94
CA MET A 312 0.53 0.40 13.25
C MET A 312 0.51 1.37 12.07
N ALA A 313 -0.47 1.20 11.17
CA ALA A 313 -0.56 1.97 9.94
C ALA A 313 -0.72 3.47 10.20
N ARG A 314 -1.54 3.87 11.17
CA ARG A 314 -1.82 5.28 11.48
C ARG A 314 -0.68 5.96 12.23
N THR A 315 0.08 5.22 13.03
CA THR A 315 1.24 5.79 13.75
C THR A 315 2.51 5.80 12.91
N MET A 316 2.67 4.89 11.93
CA MET A 316 3.88 4.76 11.11
C MET A 316 3.80 5.36 9.71
N SER A 317 2.61 5.76 9.26
CA SER A 317 2.45 6.46 7.99
C SER A 317 2.87 7.94 8.10
N PRO A 318 3.32 8.57 7.01
CA PRO A 318 3.50 10.02 6.97
C PRO A 318 2.23 10.75 7.38
N GLN A 319 2.33 11.61 8.38
CA GLN A 319 1.19 12.40 8.84
C GLN A 319 0.92 13.53 7.85
N GLN A 320 -0.34 13.75 7.48
CA GLN A 320 -0.67 14.99 6.77
C GLN A 320 -0.45 16.16 7.73
N PRO A 321 0.20 17.25 7.28
CA PRO A 321 0.29 18.45 8.12
C PRO A 321 -1.14 18.88 8.49
N PRO A 322 -1.37 19.35 9.73
CA PRO A 322 -2.69 19.80 10.15
C PRO A 322 -3.22 20.82 9.14
N LYS A 323 -4.45 20.60 8.67
CA LYS A 323 -5.13 21.61 7.85
C LYS A 323 -5.26 22.85 8.72
N LYS A 324 -4.57 23.93 8.35
CA LYS A 324 -4.79 25.24 8.95
C LYS A 324 -6.28 25.56 8.76
N GLY A 325 -6.96 25.84 9.87
CA GLY A 325 -8.34 26.33 9.89
C GLY A 325 -8.48 27.65 9.17
#